data_AF-A0A2V9V5D2-F1
#
_entry.id   AF-A0A2V9V5D2-F1
#
_cell.length_a   1.000
_cell.length_b   1.000
_cell.length_c   1.000
_cell.angle_alpha   90.00
_cell.angle_beta   90.00
_cell.angle_gamma   90.00
#
_symmetry.space_group_name_H-M   'P 1'
#
loop_
_entity.id
_entity.type
_entity.pdbx_description
1 polymer ?
#
loop_
_entity_poly.entity_id
_entity_poly.type
_entity_poly.pdbx_seq_one_letter_code
_entity_poly.pdbx_strand_id
1 'polypeptide(L)'
;MQRLAWMWILTFFLLFPLLVGAQSSPSSQGTWQAGDTNDRLFFPRDMLWGWAQFDLAPPHNEIDPNLCAGNAGDYGGVNAPCSLFARYMLSGVLEVRPFGRSPLRRFMLFGAPAFLFGKTIPKTLYTWSFDPIGVEHSWGAGIYVGKGFEFRVTQHFLFDRLGSRNRNLGTADLGNNGPWGRYMTVGVRKTFGTRRW
;
A
#
# COMPACT_ATOMS: atom_id res chain seq x y z
N MET A 1 -3.32 -1.94 -35.76
CA MET A 1 -3.33 -1.68 -34.30
C MET A 1 -2.13 -0.85 -33.81
N GLN A 2 -0.94 -0.96 -34.40
CA GLN A 2 0.24 -0.17 -34.01
C GLN A 2 0.10 1.36 -34.16
N ARG A 3 -0.70 1.88 -35.11
CA ARG A 3 -0.84 3.33 -35.34
C ARG A 3 -1.69 4.07 -34.29
N LEU A 4 -2.61 3.38 -33.60
CA LEU A 4 -3.39 4.00 -32.51
C LEU A 4 -2.56 4.20 -31.24
N ALA A 5 -1.62 3.30 -30.94
CA ALA A 5 -0.77 3.40 -29.75
C ALA A 5 0.12 4.66 -29.78
N TRP A 6 0.62 5.05 -30.95
CA TRP A 6 1.43 6.26 -31.12
C TRP A 6 0.60 7.55 -31.00
N MET A 7 -0.67 7.54 -31.40
CA MET A 7 -1.56 8.69 -31.22
C MET A 7 -1.88 8.98 -29.76
N TRP A 8 -1.99 7.96 -28.90
CA TRP A 8 -2.17 8.11 -27.45
C TRP A 8 -0.92 8.65 -26.75
N ILE A 9 0.28 8.25 -27.20
CA ILE A 9 1.54 8.76 -26.64
C ILE A 9 1.73 10.24 -27.01
N LEU A 10 1.41 10.64 -28.25
CA LEU A 10 1.51 12.04 -28.68
C LEU A 10 0.46 12.95 -28.04
N THR A 11 -0.76 12.47 -27.80
CA THR A 11 -1.78 13.24 -27.09
C THR A 11 -1.45 13.43 -25.61
N PHE A 12 -0.78 12.47 -24.97
CA PHE A 12 -0.30 12.61 -23.59
C PHE A 12 0.80 13.69 -23.47
N PHE A 13 1.71 13.78 -24.45
CA PHE A 13 2.77 14.80 -24.47
C PHE A 13 2.27 16.21 -24.87
N LEU A 14 1.20 16.32 -25.66
CA LEU A 14 0.62 17.61 -26.07
C LEU A 14 -0.37 18.20 -25.05
N LEU A 15 -1.02 17.37 -24.20
CA LEU A 15 -1.93 17.85 -23.15
C LEU A 15 -1.22 18.19 -21.83
N PHE A 16 -0.02 17.65 -21.57
CA PHE A 16 0.75 17.94 -20.36
C PHE A 16 1.17 19.42 -20.20
N PRO A 17 1.61 20.16 -21.24
CA PRO A 17 1.99 21.56 -21.09
C PRO A 17 0.80 22.52 -20.94
N LEU A 18 -0.41 22.14 -21.38
CA LEU A 18 -1.62 22.98 -21.23
C LEU A 18 -2.13 23.04 -19.78
N LEU A 19 -1.80 22.07 -18.94
CA LEU A 19 -2.07 22.11 -17.49
C LEU A 19 -1.00 22.88 -16.69
N VAL A 20 0.16 23.17 -17.29
CA VAL A 20 1.27 23.90 -16.63
C VAL A 20 1.15 25.41 -16.83
N GLY A 21 0.42 25.88 -17.84
CA GLY A 21 0.36 27.30 -18.23
C GLY A 21 -0.72 28.18 -17.58
N ALA A 22 -1.61 27.65 -16.73
CA ALA A 22 -2.80 28.39 -16.27
C ALA A 22 -2.79 28.76 -14.77
N GLN A 23 -1.65 29.14 -14.20
CA GLN A 23 -1.58 29.68 -12.82
C GLN A 23 -0.81 31.00 -12.76
N SER A 24 -1.24 31.99 -13.52
CA SER A 24 -0.97 33.41 -13.25
C SER A 24 -2.10 33.96 -12.37
N SER A 25 -2.10 33.59 -11.10
CA SER A 25 -2.88 34.28 -10.07
C SER A 25 -2.10 34.24 -8.75
N PRO A 26 -1.86 35.38 -8.09
CA PRO A 26 -1.16 35.40 -6.80
C PRO A 26 -2.11 34.84 -5.74
N SER A 27 -2.06 33.52 -5.56
CA SER A 27 -2.78 32.86 -4.47
C SER A 27 -2.02 33.06 -3.17
N SER A 28 -2.73 33.59 -2.18
CA SER A 28 -2.33 33.81 -0.79
C SER A 28 -1.54 32.62 -0.23
N GLN A 29 -0.34 32.93 0.27
CA GLN A 29 0.51 32.20 1.23
C GLN A 29 -0.07 30.86 1.76
N GLY A 30 -0.03 29.83 0.92
CA GLY A 30 0.20 28.45 1.34
C GLY A 30 1.56 28.07 0.79
N THR A 31 2.62 28.57 1.44
CA THR A 31 3.99 28.51 0.94
C THR A 31 4.41 27.07 0.67
N TRP A 32 4.49 26.71 -0.61
CA TRP A 32 5.53 25.81 -1.09
C TRP A 32 6.84 26.45 -0.67
N GLN A 33 7.39 26.03 0.46
CA GLN A 33 8.77 26.37 0.76
C GLN A 33 9.57 25.71 -0.35
N ALA A 34 10.10 26.54 -1.27
CA ALA A 34 11.32 26.18 -1.96
C ALA A 34 12.24 25.67 -0.85
N GLY A 35 12.67 24.41 -0.97
CA GLY A 35 13.46 23.75 0.06
C GLY A 35 14.47 24.72 0.64
N ASP A 36 14.58 24.75 1.97
CA ASP A 36 15.46 25.69 2.67
C ASP A 36 16.77 25.79 1.88
N THR A 37 17.27 27.00 1.63
CA THR A 37 18.55 27.18 0.94
C THR A 37 19.70 26.45 1.63
N ASN A 38 19.49 25.94 2.85
CA ASN A 38 20.38 25.05 3.60
C ASN A 38 20.10 23.53 3.45
N ASP A 39 19.01 23.10 2.82
CA ASP A 39 18.65 21.68 2.68
C ASP A 39 19.58 20.95 1.71
N ARG A 40 19.83 19.66 1.86
CA ARG A 40 20.72 18.92 0.94
C ARG A 40 20.05 18.71 -0.43
N LEU A 41 20.84 18.69 -1.52
CA LEU A 41 20.34 18.38 -2.87
C LEU A 41 19.75 16.96 -2.93
N PHE A 42 20.47 16.01 -2.34
CA PHE A 42 20.07 14.61 -2.17
C PHE A 42 19.97 14.27 -0.70
N PHE A 43 19.05 13.37 -0.36
CA PHE A 43 18.84 12.84 1.00
C PHE A 43 18.63 13.97 2.02
N PRO A 44 17.56 14.78 1.86
CA PRO A 44 17.21 15.81 2.85
C PRO A 44 16.82 15.16 4.19
N ARG A 45 16.82 15.96 5.27
CA ARG A 45 16.60 15.43 6.64
C ARG A 45 15.21 14.83 6.83
N ASP A 46 14.25 15.27 6.03
CA ASP A 46 12.85 14.84 5.99
C ASP A 46 12.58 13.82 4.86
N MET A 47 13.61 13.16 4.33
CA MET A 47 13.49 12.17 3.26
C MET A 47 12.49 11.06 3.61
N LEU A 48 12.48 10.60 4.86
CA LEU A 48 11.68 9.47 5.31
C LEU A 48 10.44 9.97 6.04
N TRP A 49 9.28 9.52 5.57
CA TRP A 49 8.00 9.79 6.20
C TRP A 49 7.14 8.54 6.17
N GLY A 50 6.38 8.29 7.21
CA GLY A 50 5.59 7.09 7.24
C GLY A 50 4.79 6.93 8.52
N TRP A 51 4.14 5.79 8.60
CA TRP A 51 3.45 5.32 9.78
C TRP A 51 3.58 3.81 9.87
N ALA A 52 3.47 3.30 11.09
CA ALA A 52 3.32 1.88 11.38
C ALA A 52 2.18 1.73 12.38
N GLN A 53 1.43 0.66 12.25
CA GLN A 53 0.25 0.37 13.05
C GLN A 53 0.25 -1.10 13.42
N PHE A 54 -0.14 -1.36 14.66
CA PHE A 54 -0.34 -2.71 15.16
C PHE A 54 -1.81 -2.85 15.57
N ASP A 55 -2.50 -3.78 14.94
CA ASP A 55 -3.91 -4.05 15.16
C ASP A 55 -4.11 -5.41 15.81
N LEU A 56 -5.07 -5.46 16.72
CA LEU A 56 -5.55 -6.66 17.36
C LEU A 56 -7.03 -6.85 17.05
N ALA A 57 -7.36 -7.96 16.41
CA ALA A 57 -8.72 -8.37 16.13
C ALA A 57 -9.29 -9.23 17.27
N PRO A 58 -10.36 -8.77 17.94
CA PRO A 58 -11.09 -9.57 18.93
C PRO A 58 -11.72 -10.83 18.31
N PRO A 59 -12.12 -11.81 19.14
CA PRO A 59 -12.82 -12.99 18.65
C PRO A 59 -14.05 -12.61 17.82
N HIS A 60 -14.29 -13.36 16.74
CA HIS A 60 -15.36 -13.14 15.76
C HIS A 60 -15.18 -11.92 14.83
N ASN A 61 -14.08 -11.19 14.95
CA ASN A 61 -13.73 -10.07 14.07
C ASN A 61 -12.38 -10.30 13.37
N GLU A 62 -12.00 -11.56 13.16
CA GLU A 62 -10.72 -11.91 12.56
C GLU A 62 -10.54 -11.28 11.19
N ILE A 63 -9.30 -10.90 10.90
CA ILE A 63 -8.91 -10.38 9.60
C ILE A 63 -8.84 -11.57 8.64
N ASP A 64 -9.66 -11.53 7.58
CA ASP A 64 -9.73 -12.58 6.58
C ASP A 64 -8.87 -12.25 5.35
N PRO A 65 -7.72 -12.94 5.15
CA PRO A 65 -6.94 -12.81 3.92
C PRO A 65 -7.57 -13.49 2.70
N ASN A 66 -8.72 -14.15 2.87
CA ASN A 66 -9.41 -14.96 1.87
C ASN A 66 -8.55 -16.10 1.32
N LEU A 67 -7.63 -16.63 2.13
CA LEU A 67 -6.76 -17.76 1.77
C LEU A 67 -7.39 -19.10 2.16
N CYS A 68 -8.28 -19.10 3.15
CA CYS A 68 -9.07 -20.26 3.56
C CYS A 68 -10.54 -20.00 3.31
N ALA A 69 -11.28 -21.04 2.93
CA ALA A 69 -12.74 -20.98 2.89
C ALA A 69 -13.30 -20.70 4.29
N GLY A 70 -14.35 -19.88 4.37
CA GLY A 70 -15.03 -19.56 5.64
C GLY A 70 -15.60 -20.78 6.36
N ASN A 71 -15.76 -21.90 5.65
CA ASN A 71 -16.17 -23.20 6.19
C ASN A 71 -14.99 -24.16 6.41
N ALA A 72 -13.76 -23.67 6.56
CA ALA A 72 -12.58 -24.50 6.81
C ALA A 72 -12.75 -25.48 7.99
N GLY A 73 -13.58 -25.14 8.97
CA GLY A 73 -13.95 -26.02 10.09
C GLY A 73 -14.63 -27.33 9.66
N ASP A 74 -15.33 -27.36 8.54
CA ASP A 74 -15.98 -28.59 8.03
C ASP A 74 -14.95 -29.64 7.59
N TYR A 75 -13.69 -29.22 7.34
CA TYR A 75 -12.62 -30.06 6.81
C TYR A 75 -11.60 -30.50 7.87
N GLY A 76 -12.02 -30.60 9.14
CA GLY A 76 -11.16 -31.09 10.23
C GLY A 76 -11.39 -30.46 11.60
N GLY A 77 -12.45 -29.66 11.76
CA GLY A 77 -12.80 -29.01 13.02
C GLY A 77 -11.66 -28.13 13.52
N VAL A 78 -11.31 -28.30 14.80
CA VAL A 78 -10.19 -27.58 15.44
C VAL A 78 -8.82 -27.93 14.85
N ASN A 79 -8.71 -29.05 14.13
CA ASN A 79 -7.48 -29.53 13.50
C ASN A 79 -7.46 -29.30 11.99
N ALA A 80 -8.37 -28.46 11.45
CA ALA A 80 -8.39 -28.20 10.03
C ALA A 80 -7.04 -27.62 9.57
N PRO A 81 -6.47 -28.13 8.46
CA PRO A 81 -5.17 -27.67 7.96
C PRO A 81 -5.18 -26.18 7.57
N CYS A 82 -6.32 -25.66 7.10
CA CYS A 82 -6.48 -24.26 6.72
C CYS A 82 -6.96 -23.41 7.91
N SER A 83 -6.06 -22.67 8.53
CA SER A 83 -6.32 -21.79 9.69
C SER A 83 -5.68 -20.41 9.53
N LEU A 84 -6.03 -19.73 8.43
CA LEU A 84 -5.40 -18.49 7.96
C LEU A 84 -6.15 -17.21 8.34
N PHE A 85 -7.04 -17.25 9.34
CA PHE A 85 -7.73 -16.06 9.81
C PHE A 85 -6.87 -15.33 10.86
N ALA A 86 -6.45 -14.12 10.51
CA ALA A 86 -5.47 -13.36 11.27
C ALA A 86 -6.11 -12.61 12.44
N ARG A 87 -5.35 -12.50 13.53
CA ARG A 87 -5.76 -11.74 14.73
C ARG A 87 -4.86 -10.57 15.01
N TYR A 88 -3.63 -10.63 14.53
CA TYR A 88 -2.68 -9.54 14.67
C TYR A 88 -2.28 -9.09 13.28
N MET A 89 -2.24 -7.78 13.08
CA MET A 89 -1.74 -7.18 11.86
C MET A 89 -0.73 -6.09 12.20
N LEU A 90 0.47 -6.20 11.64
CA LEU A 90 1.46 -5.13 11.65
C LEU A 90 1.51 -4.54 10.25
N SER A 91 0.97 -3.33 10.08
CA SER A 91 0.96 -2.64 8.80
C SER A 91 1.73 -1.33 8.87
N GLY A 92 2.18 -0.85 7.72
CA GLY A 92 2.82 0.45 7.67
C GLY A 92 2.97 0.97 6.26
N VAL A 93 3.36 2.24 6.15
CA VAL A 93 3.78 2.86 4.90
C VAL A 93 5.05 3.63 5.17
N LEU A 94 6.07 3.41 4.35
CA LEU A 94 7.30 4.20 4.33
C LEU A 94 7.41 4.89 2.98
N GLU A 95 7.43 6.21 3.00
CA GLU A 95 7.64 7.08 1.85
C GLU A 95 9.07 7.65 1.90
N VAL A 96 9.75 7.58 0.75
CA VAL A 96 11.14 8.03 0.55
C VAL A 96 11.15 9.12 -0.50
N ARG A 97 11.73 10.27 -0.15
CA ARG A 97 11.89 11.44 -1.02
C ARG A 97 13.37 11.79 -1.15
N PRO A 98 14.06 11.25 -2.15
CA PRO A 98 15.51 11.37 -2.23
C PRO A 98 15.99 12.76 -2.63
N PHE A 99 15.13 13.63 -3.18
CA PHE A 99 15.50 14.95 -3.68
C PHE A 99 15.04 16.05 -2.72
N GLY A 100 15.99 16.83 -2.19
CA GLY A 100 15.70 17.98 -1.32
C GLY A 100 15.64 19.31 -2.06
N ARG A 101 16.27 19.42 -3.23
CA ARG A 101 16.18 20.62 -4.09
C ARG A 101 15.73 20.21 -5.50
N SER A 102 15.16 21.17 -6.25
CA SER A 102 14.58 21.03 -7.60
C SER A 102 13.08 20.63 -7.64
N PRO A 103 12.41 20.76 -8.82
CA PRO A 103 11.03 20.28 -9.01
C PRO A 103 10.83 18.80 -8.68
N LEU A 104 11.90 18.00 -8.67
CA LEU A 104 11.87 16.59 -8.30
C LEU A 104 11.64 16.33 -6.79
N ARG A 105 11.68 17.34 -5.91
CA ARG A 105 11.28 17.21 -4.49
C ARG A 105 9.85 16.70 -4.32
N ARG A 106 9.02 16.83 -5.36
CA ARG A 106 7.63 16.34 -5.41
C ARG A 106 7.53 14.83 -5.62
N PHE A 107 8.58 14.19 -6.12
CA PHE A 107 8.60 12.76 -6.39
C PHE A 107 8.81 11.99 -5.08
N MET A 108 8.08 10.90 -4.93
CA MET A 108 8.21 9.99 -3.81
C MET A 108 8.10 8.54 -4.26
N LEU A 109 8.91 7.70 -3.65
CA LEU A 109 8.73 6.25 -3.67
C LEU A 109 8.12 5.83 -2.35
N PHE A 110 7.31 4.78 -2.34
CA PHE A 110 6.76 4.27 -1.11
C PHE A 110 6.60 2.76 -1.12
N GLY A 111 6.75 2.17 0.06
CA GLY A 111 6.43 0.77 0.33
C GLY A 111 5.36 0.70 1.41
N ALA A 112 4.41 -0.21 1.26
CA ALA A 112 3.30 -0.42 2.17
C ALA A 112 3.17 -1.92 2.49
N PRO A 113 3.90 -2.43 3.50
CA PRO A 113 3.77 -3.82 3.93
C PRO A 113 2.66 -4.00 4.98
N ALA A 114 2.02 -5.16 4.97
CA ALA A 114 1.13 -5.65 6.03
C ALA A 114 1.45 -7.11 6.37
N PHE A 115 1.90 -7.35 7.60
CA PHE A 115 2.19 -8.67 8.14
C PHE A 115 1.01 -9.18 8.95
N LEU A 116 0.62 -10.43 8.72
CA LEU A 116 -0.51 -11.06 9.38
C LEU A 116 -0.05 -12.24 10.23
N PHE A 117 -0.61 -12.31 11.45
CA PHE A 117 -0.36 -13.38 12.39
C PHE A 117 -1.67 -13.90 12.98
N GLY A 118 -1.74 -15.20 13.20
CA GLY A 118 -2.93 -15.85 13.72
C GLY A 118 -2.95 -17.35 13.46
N LYS A 119 -3.79 -18.04 14.22
CA LYS A 119 -4.17 -19.44 13.97
C LYS A 119 -5.62 -19.62 14.37
N THR A 120 -6.51 -19.24 13.46
CA THR A 120 -7.94 -19.11 13.76
C THR A 120 -8.75 -19.76 12.65
N ILE A 121 -9.87 -20.36 13.03
CA ILE A 121 -10.87 -20.94 12.14
C ILE A 121 -12.23 -20.41 12.59
N PRO A 122 -12.98 -19.71 11.73
CA PRO A 122 -14.28 -19.17 12.06
C PRO A 122 -15.18 -20.24 12.69
N LYS A 123 -15.86 -19.86 13.77
CA LYS A 123 -16.82 -20.65 14.56
C LYS A 123 -16.24 -21.90 15.24
N THR A 124 -14.99 -22.26 14.96
CA THR A 124 -14.44 -23.57 15.31
C THR A 124 -13.23 -23.46 16.23
N LEU A 125 -12.30 -22.56 15.93
CA LEU A 125 -11.06 -22.42 16.68
C LEU A 125 -10.68 -20.95 16.82
N TYR A 126 -10.63 -20.46 18.06
CA TYR A 126 -10.25 -19.09 18.41
C TYR A 126 -9.01 -19.07 19.30
N THR A 127 -7.81 -18.90 18.71
CA THR A 127 -6.55 -18.85 19.47
C THR A 127 -5.97 -17.45 19.52
N TRP A 128 -5.16 -17.13 20.53
CA TRP A 128 -4.38 -15.89 20.63
C TRP A 128 -2.93 -16.11 20.17
N SER A 129 -2.77 -16.87 19.09
CA SER A 129 -1.46 -17.28 18.60
C SER A 129 -0.85 -16.22 17.68
N PHE A 130 0.41 -15.85 17.92
CA PHE A 130 1.24 -14.98 17.05
C PHE A 130 1.92 -15.76 15.91
N ASP A 131 1.31 -16.85 15.47
CA ASP A 131 1.85 -17.72 14.42
C ASP A 131 1.80 -17.00 13.06
N PRO A 132 2.92 -16.88 12.32
CA PRO A 132 2.95 -16.13 11.07
C PRO A 132 2.05 -16.76 10.01
N ILE A 133 1.21 -15.93 9.38
CA ILE A 133 0.38 -16.29 8.24
C ILE A 133 1.08 -15.87 6.95
N GLY A 134 1.48 -14.60 6.86
CA GLY A 134 2.15 -14.09 5.68
C GLY A 134 2.30 -12.58 5.66
N VAL A 135 2.73 -12.09 4.50
CA VAL A 135 2.96 -10.66 4.24
C VAL A 135 2.31 -10.25 2.93
N GLU A 136 1.56 -9.16 2.98
CA GLU A 136 1.22 -8.36 1.81
C GLU A 136 2.29 -7.27 1.66
N HIS A 137 2.79 -7.10 0.45
CA HIS A 137 3.73 -6.02 0.16
C HIS A 137 3.25 -5.28 -1.07
N SER A 138 3.15 -3.97 -0.93
CA SER A 138 2.84 -3.05 -2.00
C SER A 138 3.95 -2.04 -2.14
N TRP A 139 4.29 -1.65 -3.37
CA TRP A 139 5.17 -0.50 -3.61
C TRP A 139 4.62 0.39 -4.69
N GLY A 140 5.03 1.64 -4.67
CA GLY A 140 4.56 2.61 -5.63
C GLY A 140 5.42 3.83 -5.72
N ALA A 141 5.06 4.66 -6.70
CA ALA A 141 5.63 5.97 -6.92
C ALA A 141 4.51 7.00 -6.96
N GLY A 142 4.81 8.21 -6.50
CA GLY A 142 3.85 9.30 -6.52
C GLY A 142 4.51 10.64 -6.79
N ILE A 143 3.69 11.57 -7.24
CA ILE A 143 4.05 12.97 -7.36
C ILE A 143 3.10 13.82 -6.54
N TYR A 144 3.67 14.78 -5.84
CA TYR A 144 2.89 15.76 -5.14
C TYR A 144 2.37 16.85 -6.09
N VAL A 145 1.06 17.08 -6.09
CA VAL A 145 0.37 17.97 -7.04
C VAL A 145 0.07 19.34 -6.42
N GLY A 146 -0.19 19.39 -5.11
CA GLY A 146 -0.45 20.65 -4.40
C GLY A 146 -1.57 20.54 -3.37
N LYS A 147 -1.58 21.46 -2.39
CA LYS A 147 -2.60 21.53 -1.31
C LYS A 147 -2.85 20.18 -0.63
N GLY A 148 -1.83 19.37 -0.38
CA GLY A 148 -1.96 18.03 0.23
C GLY A 148 -2.43 16.93 -0.73
N PHE A 149 -2.57 17.20 -2.03
CA PHE A 149 -2.92 16.18 -3.04
C PHE A 149 -1.68 15.53 -3.63
N GLU A 150 -1.75 14.21 -3.78
CA GLU A 150 -0.72 13.34 -4.33
C GLU A 150 -1.32 12.44 -5.39
N PHE A 151 -0.72 12.41 -6.58
CA PHE A 151 -1.01 11.40 -7.58
C PHE A 151 -0.10 10.20 -7.35
N ARG A 152 -0.64 8.99 -7.37
CA ARG A 152 0.10 7.76 -7.03
C ARG A 152 -0.21 6.65 -8.00
N VAL A 153 0.83 5.87 -8.30
CA VAL A 153 0.74 4.57 -8.94
C VAL A 153 1.25 3.54 -7.94
N THR A 154 0.42 2.57 -7.62
CA THR A 154 0.74 1.51 -6.65
C THR A 154 0.63 0.16 -7.31
N GLN A 155 1.64 -0.68 -7.14
CA GLN A 155 1.61 -2.09 -7.49
C GLN A 155 1.39 -2.89 -6.21
N HIS A 156 0.30 -3.65 -6.19
CA HIS A 156 -0.01 -4.63 -5.16
C HIS A 156 0.54 -6.00 -5.60
N PHE A 157 1.24 -6.70 -4.70
CA PHE A 157 1.79 -8.03 -4.98
C PHE A 157 0.88 -9.11 -4.42
N LEU A 158 1.14 -10.35 -4.86
CA LEU A 158 0.52 -11.50 -4.26
C LEU A 158 0.94 -11.62 -2.80
N PHE A 159 0.00 -12.01 -1.96
CA PHE A 159 0.25 -12.32 -0.56
C PHE A 159 1.25 -13.47 -0.42
N ASP A 160 2.38 -13.25 0.24
CA ASP A 160 3.36 -14.30 0.47
C ASP A 160 3.08 -15.02 1.78
N ARG A 161 2.73 -16.30 1.67
CA ARG A 161 2.46 -17.16 2.84
C ARG A 161 3.76 -17.55 3.52
N LEU A 162 3.77 -17.56 4.84
CA LEU A 162 4.95 -17.83 5.66
C LEU A 162 4.76 -19.09 6.51
N GLY A 163 5.89 -19.67 6.94
CA GLY A 163 5.93 -20.78 7.90
C GLY A 163 5.23 -22.06 7.39
N SER A 164 4.50 -22.72 8.29
CA SER A 164 3.80 -24.00 8.04
C SER A 164 2.67 -23.91 7.00
N ARG A 165 2.34 -22.69 6.57
CA ARG A 165 1.24 -22.32 5.66
C ARG A 165 1.71 -22.04 4.23
N ASN A 166 3.01 -22.11 3.96
CA ASN A 166 3.57 -21.98 2.61
C ASN A 166 3.48 -23.30 1.81
N ARG A 167 2.29 -23.88 1.79
CA ARG A 167 1.96 -25.12 1.07
C ARG A 167 0.46 -25.18 0.84
N ASN A 168 0.02 -26.12 0.03
CA ASN A 168 -1.39 -26.41 -0.12
C ASN A 168 -1.96 -26.93 1.22
N LEU A 169 -2.98 -26.25 1.74
CA LEU A 169 -3.65 -26.56 3.01
C LEU A 169 -4.91 -27.42 2.85
N GLY A 170 -5.05 -28.11 1.73
CA GLY A 170 -6.15 -29.03 1.45
C GLY A 170 -7.34 -28.36 0.76
N THR A 171 -8.51 -28.99 0.84
CA THR A 171 -9.72 -28.60 0.11
C THR A 171 -10.27 -27.23 0.48
N ALA A 172 -9.98 -26.74 1.68
CA ALA A 172 -10.37 -25.41 2.14
C ALA A 172 -9.38 -24.31 1.73
N ASP A 173 -8.26 -24.65 1.09
CA ASP A 173 -7.27 -23.69 0.62
C ASP A 173 -7.74 -23.03 -0.68
N LEU A 174 -8.01 -21.73 -0.62
CA LEU A 174 -8.47 -20.94 -1.76
C LEU A 174 -7.32 -20.40 -2.62
N GLY A 175 -6.06 -20.62 -2.23
CA GLY A 175 -4.91 -19.97 -2.87
C GLY A 175 -4.88 -18.46 -2.57
N ASN A 176 -4.12 -17.71 -3.36
CA ASN A 176 -4.08 -16.25 -3.27
C ASN A 176 -5.22 -15.62 -4.08
N ASN A 177 -6.45 -15.96 -3.70
CA ASN A 177 -7.66 -15.41 -4.30
C ASN A 177 -8.30 -14.48 -3.27
N GLY A 178 -8.20 -13.16 -3.42
CA GLY A 178 -8.71 -12.24 -2.39
C GLY A 178 -8.34 -10.78 -2.61
N PRO A 179 -8.69 -9.90 -1.66
CA PRO A 179 -8.32 -8.48 -1.72
C PRO A 179 -6.80 -8.25 -1.77
N TRP A 180 -6.01 -9.25 -1.37
CA TRP A 180 -4.53 -9.26 -1.45
C TRP A 180 -3.98 -10.00 -2.68
N GLY A 181 -4.70 -9.87 -3.81
CA GLY A 181 -4.27 -10.30 -5.13
C GLY A 181 -3.32 -9.30 -5.81
N ARG A 182 -2.81 -9.68 -6.99
CA ARG A 182 -1.91 -8.82 -7.77
C ARG A 182 -2.69 -7.89 -8.70
N TYR A 183 -2.59 -6.59 -8.45
CA TYR A 183 -3.19 -5.56 -9.29
C TYR A 183 -2.42 -4.25 -9.19
N MET A 184 -2.66 -3.35 -10.14
CA MET A 184 -2.09 -2.01 -10.15
C MET A 184 -3.20 -0.99 -9.94
N THR A 185 -2.95 0.01 -9.11
CA THR A 185 -3.88 1.12 -8.90
C THR A 185 -3.22 2.43 -9.32
N VAL A 186 -4.03 3.29 -9.94
CA VAL A 186 -3.70 4.69 -10.20
C VAL A 186 -4.72 5.51 -9.44
N GLY A 187 -4.25 6.42 -8.58
CA GLY A 187 -5.14 7.11 -7.66
C GLY A 187 -4.62 8.47 -7.23
N VAL A 188 -5.51 9.21 -6.58
CA VAL A 188 -5.20 10.50 -5.96
C VAL A 188 -5.45 10.38 -4.46
N ARG A 189 -4.47 10.77 -3.65
CA ARG A 189 -4.54 10.80 -2.19
C ARG A 189 -4.57 12.23 -1.70
N LYS A 190 -5.37 12.50 -0.68
CA LYS A 190 -5.38 13.76 0.06
C LYS A 190 -4.83 13.52 1.47
N THR A 191 -3.83 14.29 1.84
CA THR A 191 -3.31 14.35 3.21
C THR A 191 -3.86 15.58 3.91
N PHE A 192 -4.39 15.39 5.12
CA PHE A 192 -4.87 16.46 5.99
C PHE A 192 -3.80 16.79 7.04
N GLY A 193 -3.70 18.07 7.40
CA GLY A 193 -2.66 18.58 8.31
C GLY A 193 -1.41 19.11 7.59
N THR A 194 -0.50 19.71 8.36
CA THR A 194 0.79 20.21 7.87
C THR A 194 1.78 19.07 7.80
N ARG A 195 1.94 18.51 6.60
CA ARG A 195 3.15 17.73 6.29
C ARG A 195 4.32 18.71 6.32
N ARG A 196 5.38 18.43 7.08
CA ARG A 196 6.65 19.19 6.96
C ARG A 196 7.21 18.84 5.58
N TRP A 197 7.33 19.84 4.72
CA TRP A 197 7.68 19.71 3.31
C TRP A 197 9.12 20.07 3.06
#